data_AF-A0A090AGE4-F1
#
_entry.id   AF-A0A090AGE4-F1
#
_cell.length_a   1.000
_cell.length_b   1.000
_cell.length_c   1.000
_cell.angle_alpha   90.00
_cell.angle_beta   90.00
_cell.angle_gamma   90.00
#
_symmetry.space_group_name_H-M   'P 1'
#
loop_
_entity.id
_entity.type
_entity.pdbx_description
1 polymer ?
#
loop_
_entity_poly.entity_id
_entity_poly.type
_entity_poly.pdbx_seq_one_letter_code
_entity_poly.pdbx_strand_id
1 'polypeptide(L)'
;MIMDANYWNNKWQQAPVTYTGRTLKGSAERIICDVKCFITPNDAILAEVIHDYQLKKPTPNVIAQSIQQFVVKFLDYADDDEASKCPEYWQFPFESLQTNVGDCEDGAILMASLMIQAGIPAHRVKVCAGYVQESPTAPEGGHAYCIYLADRKGDVQDWVVMDWCYYEDSHLAPEAKPLAKAGGYKGFYKDLWFTFNNEYSWNQDKLEIETPRISQGQATPARTEILGAANLKSVMNKIKTKVK
;
A
#
# COMPACT_ATOMS: atom_id res chain seq x y z
N MET A 1 6.52 19.61 16.03
CA MET A 1 7.06 18.43 16.73
C MET A 1 6.86 17.26 15.79
N ILE A 2 7.97 16.66 15.35
CA ILE A 2 7.98 15.45 14.55
C ILE A 2 7.48 14.31 15.43
N MET A 3 6.48 13.57 14.95
CA MET A 3 5.89 12.46 15.69
C MET A 3 6.55 11.15 15.27
N ASP A 4 6.64 10.19 16.19
CA ASP A 4 7.33 8.93 15.98
C ASP A 4 6.45 7.86 15.31
N ALA A 5 7.03 6.67 15.11
CA ALA A 5 6.34 5.53 14.55
C ALA A 5 5.12 5.11 15.38
N ASN A 6 5.19 5.20 16.72
CA ASN A 6 4.09 4.80 17.59
C ASN A 6 2.88 5.73 17.38
N TYR A 7 3.10 7.03 17.26
CA TYR A 7 2.02 7.96 16.92
C TYR A 7 1.41 7.64 15.54
N TRP A 8 2.24 7.54 14.49
CA TRP A 8 1.72 7.40 13.13
C TRP A 8 1.06 6.05 12.84
N ASN A 9 1.59 4.95 13.40
CA ASN A 9 1.03 3.62 13.22
C ASN A 9 -0.30 3.42 13.96
N ASN A 10 -0.53 4.18 15.04
CA ASN A 10 -1.75 4.12 15.86
C ASN A 10 -2.70 5.31 15.63
N LYS A 11 -2.36 6.24 14.75
CA LYS A 11 -3.22 7.37 14.38
C LYS A 11 -4.53 6.92 13.71
N TRP A 12 -4.50 5.77 13.06
CA TRP A 12 -5.66 5.11 12.47
C TRP A 12 -5.79 3.68 12.99
N GLN A 13 -7.01 3.16 13.02
CA GLN A 13 -7.27 1.78 13.41
C GLN A 13 -6.60 0.83 12.42
N GLN A 14 -5.69 0.00 12.93
CA GLN A 14 -5.11 -1.09 12.15
C GLN A 14 -6.16 -2.16 11.90
N ALA A 15 -6.16 -2.73 10.70
CA ALA A 15 -7.05 -3.81 10.32
C ALA A 15 -6.30 -4.77 9.38
N PRO A 16 -6.45 -6.10 9.52
CA PRO A 16 -5.93 -7.02 8.52
C PRO A 16 -6.67 -6.81 7.22
N VAL A 17 -5.97 -6.36 6.18
CA VAL A 17 -6.53 -6.18 4.84
C VAL A 17 -6.06 -7.32 3.95
N THR A 18 -7.02 -8.03 3.38
CA THR A 18 -6.77 -9.04 2.34
C THR A 18 -7.46 -8.63 1.06
N TYR A 19 -6.80 -8.78 -0.08
CA TYR A 19 -7.33 -8.36 -1.37
C TYR A 19 -7.20 -9.47 -2.41
N THR A 20 -8.12 -9.47 -3.39
CA THR A 20 -8.12 -10.39 -4.52
C THR A 20 -7.40 -9.79 -5.72
N GLY A 21 -6.28 -9.12 -5.46
CA GLY A 21 -5.50 -8.36 -6.45
C GLY A 21 -4.71 -9.22 -7.43
N ARG A 22 -4.80 -10.55 -7.37
CA ARG A 22 -3.91 -11.40 -8.15
C ARG A 22 -4.60 -12.62 -8.71
N THR A 23 -4.46 -12.83 -10.01
CA THR A 23 -4.98 -14.01 -10.70
C THR A 23 -3.90 -15.09 -10.84
N LEU A 24 -4.25 -16.37 -10.66
CA LEU A 24 -3.32 -17.47 -10.96
C LEU A 24 -3.08 -17.56 -12.47
N LYS A 25 -1.81 -17.57 -12.90
CA LYS A 25 -1.45 -17.68 -14.31
C LYS A 25 -2.11 -18.90 -14.96
N GLY A 26 -2.85 -18.69 -16.04
CA GLY A 26 -3.59 -19.74 -16.76
C GLY A 26 -4.92 -20.14 -16.10
N SER A 27 -5.40 -19.39 -15.12
CA SER A 27 -6.70 -19.57 -14.46
C SER A 27 -7.43 -18.22 -14.39
N ALA A 28 -8.75 -18.24 -14.23
CA ALA A 28 -9.53 -17.07 -13.86
C ALA A 28 -9.69 -16.94 -12.33
N GLU A 29 -9.10 -17.86 -11.56
CA GLU A 29 -9.19 -17.84 -10.09
C GLU A 29 -8.31 -16.73 -9.51
N ARG A 30 -8.96 -15.79 -8.81
CA ARG A 30 -8.31 -14.78 -7.99
C ARG A 30 -7.84 -15.36 -6.66
N ILE A 31 -6.61 -15.05 -6.30
CA ILE A 31 -5.96 -15.39 -5.04
C ILE A 31 -6.24 -14.30 -4.04
N ILE A 32 -6.61 -14.70 -2.83
CA ILE A 32 -6.63 -13.77 -1.70
C ILE A 32 -5.24 -13.74 -1.07
N CYS A 33 -4.69 -12.54 -0.96
CA CYS A 33 -3.43 -12.29 -0.31
C CYS A 33 -3.58 -11.21 0.76
N ASP A 34 -2.74 -11.27 1.79
CA ASP A 34 -2.55 -10.13 2.68
C ASP A 34 -1.79 -9.05 1.89
N VAL A 35 -2.36 -7.84 1.80
CA VAL A 35 -1.80 -6.76 0.97
C VAL A 35 -0.37 -6.39 1.39
N LYS A 36 0.00 -6.61 2.65
CA LYS A 36 1.35 -6.34 3.15
C LYS A 36 2.41 -7.20 2.46
N CYS A 37 2.04 -8.37 1.94
CA CYS A 37 2.97 -9.28 1.27
C CYS A 37 3.59 -8.68 -0.01
N PHE A 38 2.92 -7.69 -0.64
CA PHE A 38 3.44 -7.05 -1.84
C PHE A 38 4.61 -6.10 -1.54
N ILE A 39 4.65 -5.52 -0.33
CA ILE A 39 5.74 -4.63 0.06
C ILE A 39 6.89 -5.51 0.55
N THR A 40 7.93 -5.63 -0.27
CA THR A 40 9.04 -6.57 -0.05
C THR A 40 10.34 -5.82 0.23
N PRO A 41 10.49 -5.19 1.42
CA PRO A 41 11.76 -4.59 1.80
C PRO A 41 12.77 -5.71 2.12
N ASN A 42 14.05 -5.41 1.91
CA ASN A 42 15.19 -6.34 2.04
C ASN A 42 15.27 -7.36 0.89
N ASP A 43 14.78 -6.99 -0.29
CA ASP A 43 14.94 -7.77 -1.51
C ASP A 43 16.32 -7.48 -2.15
N ALA A 44 17.06 -8.51 -2.55
CA ALA A 44 18.40 -8.34 -3.10
C ALA A 44 18.41 -7.55 -4.43
N ILE A 45 17.40 -7.71 -5.27
CA ILE A 45 17.26 -6.99 -6.54
C ILE A 45 17.05 -5.50 -6.25
N LEU A 46 16.19 -5.17 -5.28
CA LEU A 46 15.93 -3.79 -4.89
C LEU A 46 17.19 -3.13 -4.32
N ALA A 47 18.04 -3.88 -3.62
CA ALA A 47 19.31 -3.37 -3.09
C ALA A 47 20.26 -2.94 -4.23
N GLU A 48 20.38 -3.79 -5.25
CA GLU A 48 21.19 -3.48 -6.46
C GLU A 48 20.62 -2.28 -7.22
N VAL A 49 19.30 -2.21 -7.40
CA VAL A 49 18.66 -1.04 -8.04
C VAL A 49 18.94 0.25 -7.26
N ILE A 50 18.80 0.22 -5.92
CA ILE A 50 19.09 1.39 -5.08
C ILE A 50 20.55 1.82 -5.20
N HIS A 51 21.47 0.86 -5.30
CA HIS A 51 22.89 1.11 -5.48
C HIS A 51 23.19 1.72 -6.86
N ASP A 52 22.80 1.05 -7.93
CA ASP A 52 23.16 1.40 -9.31
C ASP A 52 22.52 2.72 -9.77
N TYR A 53 21.28 2.97 -9.35
CA TYR A 53 20.57 4.22 -9.63
C TYR A 53 20.79 5.29 -8.56
N GLN A 54 21.65 5.02 -7.57
CA GLN A 54 22.03 5.95 -6.51
C GLN A 54 20.81 6.55 -5.78
N LEU A 55 19.80 5.72 -5.49
CA LEU A 55 18.52 6.16 -4.93
C LEU A 55 18.59 6.49 -3.44
N LYS A 56 19.66 6.08 -2.76
CA LYS A 56 19.94 6.52 -1.39
C LYS A 56 20.46 7.96 -1.38
N LYS A 57 19.78 8.84 -0.65
CA LYS A 57 20.03 10.29 -0.64
C LYS A 57 20.11 10.81 0.81
N PRO A 58 20.61 12.05 1.03
CA PRO A 58 20.85 12.56 2.38
C PRO A 58 19.61 12.72 3.27
N THR A 59 18.43 12.93 2.68
CA THR A 59 17.19 13.13 3.45
C THR A 59 16.06 12.24 2.93
N PRO A 60 15.11 11.84 3.80
CA PRO A 60 13.94 11.06 3.39
C PRO A 60 13.15 11.70 2.25
N ASN A 61 12.95 13.03 2.24
CA ASN A 61 12.22 13.70 1.15
C ASN A 61 12.96 13.54 -0.20
N VAL A 62 14.29 13.68 -0.21
CA VAL A 62 15.07 13.55 -1.44
C VAL A 62 15.14 12.08 -1.91
N ILE A 63 15.15 11.13 -0.98
CA ILE A 63 15.00 9.69 -1.29
C ILE A 63 13.65 9.46 -1.98
N ALA A 64 12.54 9.90 -1.35
CA ALA A 64 11.19 9.70 -1.88
C ALA A 64 11.02 10.32 -3.27
N GLN A 65 11.54 11.54 -3.48
CA GLN A 65 11.49 12.19 -4.79
C GLN A 65 12.31 11.43 -5.85
N SER A 66 13.55 11.04 -5.52
CA SER A 66 14.42 10.33 -6.47
C SER A 66 13.81 9.00 -6.89
N ILE A 67 13.15 8.30 -5.96
CA ILE A 67 12.45 7.04 -6.26
C ILE A 67 11.22 7.27 -7.12
N GLN A 68 10.40 8.29 -6.84
CA GLN A 68 9.27 8.63 -7.72
C GLN A 68 9.76 8.92 -9.14
N GLN A 69 10.79 9.75 -9.29
CA GLN A 69 11.39 10.07 -10.59
C GLN A 69 11.96 8.84 -11.31
N PHE A 70 12.59 7.93 -10.56
CA PHE A 70 13.08 6.67 -11.11
C PHE A 70 11.92 5.83 -11.66
N VAL A 71 10.89 5.58 -10.85
CA VAL A 71 9.76 4.72 -11.24
C VAL A 71 8.99 5.31 -12.43
N VAL A 72 8.67 6.61 -12.40
CA VAL A 72 8.01 7.33 -13.51
C VAL A 72 8.79 7.21 -14.83
N LYS A 73 10.12 7.19 -14.76
CA LYS A 73 10.97 7.07 -15.96
C LYS A 73 11.17 5.62 -16.40
N PHE A 74 11.12 4.68 -15.48
CA PHE A 74 11.50 3.29 -15.70
C PHE A 74 10.33 2.41 -16.14
N LEU A 75 9.14 2.61 -15.56
CA LEU A 75 7.96 1.82 -15.89
C LEU A 75 7.20 2.44 -17.06
N ASP A 76 6.84 1.60 -18.01
CA ASP A 76 5.81 1.90 -18.99
C ASP A 76 4.45 1.49 -18.42
N TYR A 77 3.47 2.40 -18.45
CA TYR A 77 2.12 2.10 -18.00
C TYR A 77 1.40 1.18 -18.99
N ALA A 78 0.89 0.05 -18.51
CA ALA A 78 -0.02 -0.79 -19.27
C ALA A 78 -0.99 -1.50 -18.32
N ASP A 79 -2.27 -1.50 -18.67
CA ASP A 79 -3.30 -2.18 -17.87
C ASP A 79 -3.07 -3.70 -17.88
N ASP A 80 -3.49 -4.36 -16.81
CA ASP A 80 -3.29 -5.79 -16.58
C ASP A 80 -3.84 -6.72 -17.68
N ASP A 81 -4.96 -6.34 -18.30
CA ASP A 81 -5.54 -7.09 -19.40
C ASP A 81 -4.59 -7.12 -20.63
N GLU A 82 -3.79 -6.07 -20.80
CA GLU A 82 -2.80 -5.95 -21.88
C GLU A 82 -1.46 -6.61 -21.51
N ALA A 83 -0.96 -6.36 -20.29
CA ALA A 83 0.35 -6.83 -19.83
C ALA A 83 0.34 -8.30 -19.37
N SER A 84 -0.66 -8.67 -18.55
CA SER A 84 -0.75 -9.95 -17.85
C SER A 84 -1.80 -10.89 -18.44
N LYS A 85 -2.62 -10.40 -19.38
CA LYS A 85 -3.78 -11.11 -19.97
C LYS A 85 -4.75 -11.63 -18.91
N CYS A 86 -4.85 -10.93 -17.78
CA CYS A 86 -5.69 -11.27 -16.65
C CYS A 86 -6.37 -10.00 -16.16
N PRO A 87 -7.61 -10.07 -15.62
CA PRO A 87 -8.35 -8.88 -15.20
C PRO A 87 -7.79 -8.11 -13.98
N GLU A 88 -6.78 -8.67 -13.30
CA GLU A 88 -6.14 -8.11 -12.09
C GLU A 88 -4.92 -8.99 -11.71
N TYR A 89 -3.74 -8.39 -11.59
CA TYR A 89 -2.44 -9.02 -11.34
C TYR A 89 -1.43 -8.04 -10.69
N TRP A 90 -1.68 -7.71 -9.43
CA TRP A 90 -0.75 -6.94 -8.58
C TRP A 90 0.62 -7.63 -8.58
N GLN A 91 1.62 -6.96 -9.15
CA GLN A 91 2.97 -7.43 -9.30
C GLN A 91 3.76 -7.25 -8.00
N PHE A 92 4.67 -8.18 -7.74
CA PHE A 92 5.74 -7.93 -6.77
C PHE A 92 6.76 -6.98 -7.39
N PRO A 93 7.50 -6.20 -6.58
CA PRO A 93 8.51 -5.26 -7.07
C PRO A 93 9.51 -5.83 -8.08
N PHE A 94 9.97 -7.07 -7.88
CA PHE A 94 10.89 -7.73 -8.81
C PHE A 94 10.23 -8.08 -10.16
N GLU A 95 8.91 -8.30 -10.19
CA GLU A 95 8.18 -8.55 -11.43
C GLU A 95 8.14 -7.26 -12.25
N SER A 96 7.74 -6.13 -11.65
CA SER A 96 7.72 -4.82 -12.32
C SER A 96 9.10 -4.39 -12.80
N LEU A 97 10.16 -4.69 -12.04
CA LEU A 97 11.55 -4.43 -12.45
C LEU A 97 12.04 -5.31 -13.60
N GLN A 98 11.46 -6.51 -13.78
CA GLN A 98 11.84 -7.43 -14.85
C GLN A 98 11.03 -7.21 -16.13
N THR A 99 9.77 -6.81 -15.99
CA THR A 99 8.87 -6.53 -17.11
C THR A 99 9.01 -5.11 -17.63
N ASN A 100 9.47 -4.17 -16.79
CA ASN A 100 9.44 -2.72 -16.99
C ASN A 100 8.04 -2.18 -17.25
N VAL A 101 7.01 -2.93 -16.87
CA VAL A 101 5.60 -2.63 -17.14
C VAL A 101 4.82 -2.82 -15.85
N GLY A 102 3.87 -1.93 -15.62
CA GLY A 102 2.87 -2.10 -14.57
C GLY A 102 1.76 -1.07 -14.70
N ASP A 103 0.75 -1.23 -13.87
CA ASP A 103 -0.36 -0.29 -13.72
C ASP A 103 -0.33 0.40 -12.35
N CYS A 104 -1.46 0.96 -11.92
CA CYS A 104 -1.50 1.88 -10.80
C CYS A 104 -0.87 1.32 -9.52
N GLU A 105 -1.23 0.11 -9.12
CA GLU A 105 -0.71 -0.54 -7.92
C GLU A 105 0.74 -0.96 -8.07
N ASP A 106 1.17 -1.40 -9.26
CA ASP A 106 2.47 -2.01 -9.47
C ASP A 106 3.58 -1.00 -9.18
N GLY A 107 3.46 0.19 -9.78
CA GLY A 107 4.38 1.28 -9.49
C GLY A 107 4.26 1.79 -8.06
N ALA A 108 3.06 1.80 -7.45
CA ALA A 108 2.89 2.19 -6.05
C ALA A 108 3.59 1.22 -5.08
N ILE A 109 3.47 -0.08 -5.33
CA ILE A 109 4.11 -1.18 -4.59
C ILE A 109 5.63 -1.13 -4.76
N LEU A 110 6.12 -0.94 -5.98
CA LEU A 110 7.54 -0.78 -6.28
C LEU A 110 8.12 0.44 -5.56
N MET A 111 7.46 1.60 -5.66
CA MET A 111 7.87 2.83 -4.97
C MET A 111 7.95 2.62 -3.46
N ALA A 112 6.91 2.06 -2.85
CA ALA A 112 6.88 1.86 -1.40
C ALA A 112 8.00 0.90 -0.94
N SER A 113 8.24 -0.19 -1.68
CA SER A 113 9.29 -1.15 -1.36
C SER A 113 10.69 -0.54 -1.49
N LEU A 114 10.95 0.20 -2.57
CA LEU A 114 12.21 0.93 -2.77
C LEU A 114 12.42 1.99 -1.69
N MET A 115 11.39 2.76 -1.31
CA MET A 115 11.48 3.81 -0.30
C MET A 115 11.89 3.24 1.06
N ILE A 116 11.22 2.17 1.48
CA ILE A 116 11.49 1.53 2.77
C ILE A 116 12.90 0.92 2.77
N GLN A 117 13.28 0.24 1.69
CA GLN A 117 14.60 -0.35 1.56
C GLN A 117 15.74 0.67 1.44
N ALA A 118 15.48 1.83 0.84
CA ALA A 118 16.44 2.94 0.77
C ALA A 118 16.67 3.63 2.14
N GLY A 119 15.86 3.30 3.15
CA GLY A 119 16.03 3.74 4.54
C GLY A 119 14.95 4.71 5.02
N ILE A 120 13.86 4.91 4.28
CA ILE A 120 12.71 5.66 4.81
C ILE A 120 11.98 4.76 5.82
N PRO A 121 11.72 5.23 7.05
CA PRO A 121 10.93 4.46 8.02
C PRO A 121 9.55 4.07 7.48
N ALA A 122 9.16 2.80 7.66
CA ALA A 122 7.90 2.24 7.12
C ALA A 122 6.65 3.06 7.48
N HIS A 123 6.58 3.62 8.69
CA HIS A 123 5.44 4.45 9.12
C HIS A 123 5.25 5.75 8.30
N ARG A 124 6.24 6.14 7.48
CA ARG A 124 6.19 7.30 6.59
C ARG A 124 5.74 6.97 5.17
N VAL A 125 5.56 5.69 4.84
CA VAL A 125 5.28 5.23 3.48
C VAL A 125 4.05 4.33 3.53
N LYS A 126 3.07 4.57 2.65
CA LYS A 126 1.91 3.69 2.50
C LYS A 126 1.52 3.61 1.04
N VAL A 127 1.03 2.45 0.62
CA VAL A 127 0.20 2.32 -0.58
C VAL A 127 -1.25 2.55 -0.18
N CYS A 128 -1.96 3.32 -0.98
CA CYS A 128 -3.39 3.59 -0.87
C CYS A 128 -4.12 2.92 -2.03
N ALA A 129 -5.27 2.31 -1.74
CA ALA A 129 -6.28 1.98 -2.73
C ALA A 129 -7.53 2.82 -2.43
N GLY A 130 -8.09 3.45 -3.45
CA GLY A 130 -9.24 4.34 -3.29
C GLY A 130 -9.76 4.84 -4.63
N TYR A 131 -10.55 5.91 -4.57
CA TYR A 131 -11.12 6.56 -5.75
C TYR A 131 -10.29 7.77 -6.21
N VAL A 132 -10.27 7.99 -7.51
CA VAL A 132 -9.81 9.23 -8.15
C VAL A 132 -10.88 9.79 -9.07
N GLN A 133 -10.87 11.11 -9.25
CA GLN A 133 -11.82 11.83 -10.09
C GLN A 133 -11.15 13.01 -10.79
N GLU A 134 -11.08 12.99 -12.13
CA GLU A 134 -10.38 14.03 -12.93
C GLU A 134 -11.07 15.39 -12.95
N SER A 135 -12.37 15.41 -12.66
CA SER A 135 -13.15 16.64 -12.56
C SER A 135 -14.42 16.37 -11.74
N PRO A 136 -15.07 17.40 -11.18
CA PRO A 136 -16.30 17.22 -10.40
C PRO A 136 -17.44 16.48 -11.12
N THR A 137 -17.38 16.41 -12.45
CA THR A 137 -18.39 15.78 -13.30
C THR A 137 -17.94 14.45 -13.90
N ALA A 138 -16.67 14.06 -13.75
CA ALA A 138 -16.17 12.78 -14.24
C ALA A 138 -16.61 11.64 -13.30
N PRO A 139 -16.83 10.42 -13.81
CA PRO A 139 -17.01 9.26 -12.94
C PRO A 139 -15.76 9.02 -12.09
N GLU A 140 -15.95 8.46 -10.90
CA GLU A 140 -14.82 8.01 -10.09
C GLU A 140 -14.26 6.69 -10.64
N GLY A 141 -12.93 6.60 -10.69
CA GLY A 141 -12.19 5.39 -11.04
C GLY A 141 -11.48 4.83 -9.82
N GLY A 142 -11.38 3.50 -9.73
CA GLY A 142 -10.49 2.86 -8.77
C GLY A 142 -9.03 3.16 -9.11
N HIS A 143 -8.21 3.41 -8.10
CA HIS A 143 -6.80 3.74 -8.27
C HIS A 143 -5.97 3.32 -7.08
N ALA A 144 -4.75 2.89 -7.34
CA ALA A 144 -3.74 2.65 -6.32
C ALA A 144 -2.54 3.60 -6.48
N TYR A 145 -2.07 4.14 -5.37
CA TYR A 145 -1.01 5.16 -5.36
C TYR A 145 -0.22 5.14 -4.06
N CYS A 146 1.04 5.58 -4.10
CA CYS A 146 1.84 5.74 -2.89
C CYS A 146 1.50 7.08 -2.21
N ILE A 147 1.46 7.11 -0.88
CA ILE A 147 1.52 8.33 -0.08
C ILE A 147 2.76 8.32 0.80
N TYR A 148 3.28 9.52 1.03
CA TYR A 148 4.50 9.73 1.79
C TYR A 148 4.30 10.83 2.84
N LEU A 149 4.79 10.58 4.05
CA LEU A 149 4.80 11.56 5.12
C LEU A 149 6.04 12.46 4.98
N ALA A 150 5.87 13.60 4.34
CA ALA A 150 6.95 14.54 4.03
C ALA A 150 7.28 15.44 5.23
N ASP A 151 8.57 15.70 5.44
CA ASP A 151 9.00 16.73 6.39
C ASP A 151 8.77 18.10 5.76
N ARG A 152 8.14 19.03 6.49
CA ARG A 152 7.81 20.40 6.05
C ARG A 152 8.44 21.45 6.96
N LYS A 153 8.41 22.70 6.49
CA LYS A 153 8.86 23.86 7.29
C LYS A 153 8.11 23.91 8.63
N GLY A 154 8.85 24.22 9.70
CA GLY A 154 8.28 24.35 11.05
C GLY A 154 8.16 23.03 11.82
N ASP A 155 8.96 22.02 11.49
CA ASP A 155 8.98 20.70 12.16
C ASP A 155 7.59 20.04 12.17
N VAL A 156 6.91 20.15 11.03
CA VAL A 156 5.61 19.53 10.74
C VAL A 156 5.82 18.43 9.72
N GLN A 157 5.03 17.36 9.86
CA GLN A 157 4.97 16.28 8.90
C GLN A 157 3.56 16.18 8.34
N ASP A 158 3.45 16.09 7.01
CA ASP A 158 2.17 15.99 6.32
C ASP A 158 2.23 14.93 5.21
N TRP A 159 1.14 14.19 5.08
CA TRP A 159 0.97 13.22 4.02
C TRP A 159 0.78 13.92 2.68
N VAL A 160 1.53 13.49 1.68
CA VAL A 160 1.42 13.91 0.29
C VAL A 160 1.26 12.69 -0.60
N VAL A 161 0.61 12.89 -1.74
CA VAL A 161 0.48 11.85 -2.76
C VAL A 161 1.78 11.77 -3.56
N MET A 162 2.21 10.55 -3.85
CA MET A 162 3.38 10.19 -4.64
C MET A 162 2.92 9.24 -5.75
N ASP A 163 2.17 9.77 -6.71
CA ASP A 163 1.64 9.00 -7.85
C ASP A 163 2.68 8.89 -8.95
N TRP A 164 2.66 7.77 -9.67
CA TRP A 164 3.62 7.45 -10.72
C TRP A 164 3.00 7.48 -12.13
N CYS A 165 1.69 7.27 -12.26
CA CYS A 165 1.06 7.06 -13.56
C CYS A 165 -0.08 8.05 -13.86
N TYR A 166 -0.93 8.38 -12.88
CA TYR A 166 -2.15 9.12 -13.15
C TYR A 166 -1.94 10.63 -13.08
N TYR A 167 -1.63 11.16 -11.90
CA TYR A 167 -1.19 12.54 -11.71
C TYR A 167 0.23 12.59 -11.17
N GLU A 168 1.18 12.09 -11.96
CA GLU A 168 2.59 12.18 -11.60
C GLU A 168 3.01 13.65 -11.51
N ASP A 169 3.66 13.98 -10.40
CA ASP A 169 4.20 15.29 -10.10
C ASP A 169 5.65 15.15 -9.60
N SER A 170 6.39 14.21 -10.18
CA SER A 170 7.74 13.80 -9.77
C SER A 170 8.79 14.93 -9.85
N HIS A 171 8.49 15.97 -10.60
CA HIS A 171 9.28 17.20 -10.65
C HIS A 171 9.15 18.06 -9.38
N LEU A 172 8.09 17.90 -8.58
CA LEU A 172 7.89 18.61 -7.31
C LEU A 172 8.53 17.85 -6.14
N ALA A 173 9.26 18.58 -5.29
CA ALA A 173 9.75 18.03 -4.03
C ALA A 173 8.57 17.71 -3.08
N PRO A 174 8.63 16.62 -2.29
CA PRO A 174 7.51 16.19 -1.43
C PRO A 174 6.98 17.27 -0.49
N GLU A 175 7.84 18.11 0.08
CA GLU A 175 7.45 19.22 0.96
C GLU A 175 6.62 20.31 0.26
N ALA A 176 6.69 20.39 -1.07
CA ALA A 176 5.99 21.36 -1.89
C ALA A 176 4.68 20.82 -2.50
N LYS A 177 4.45 19.51 -2.43
CA LYS A 177 3.26 18.88 -3.00
C LYS A 177 1.98 19.28 -2.24
N PRO A 178 0.80 19.23 -2.87
CA PRO A 178 -0.47 19.37 -2.17
C PRO A 178 -0.67 18.29 -1.10
N LEU A 179 -1.48 18.59 -0.08
CA LEU A 179 -1.74 17.66 1.01
C LEU A 179 -2.64 16.52 0.54
N ALA A 180 -2.31 15.28 0.90
CA ALA A 180 -3.13 14.10 0.58
C ALA A 180 -4.55 14.23 1.17
N LYS A 181 -4.68 14.75 2.41
CA LYS A 181 -5.98 15.02 3.05
C LYS A 181 -6.85 16.07 2.33
N ALA A 182 -6.26 16.85 1.43
CA ALA A 182 -6.97 17.81 0.58
C ALA A 182 -7.22 17.24 -0.82
N GLY A 183 -7.07 15.92 -0.99
CA GLY A 183 -7.22 15.21 -2.25
C GLY A 183 -6.06 15.39 -3.21
N GLY A 184 -4.85 15.70 -2.72
CA GLY A 184 -3.65 15.78 -3.55
C GLY A 184 -3.73 16.81 -4.68
N TYR A 185 -3.17 16.49 -5.85
CA TYR A 185 -3.21 17.35 -7.02
C TYR A 185 -4.67 17.68 -7.41
N LYS A 186 -5.00 18.98 -7.46
CA LYS A 186 -6.33 19.51 -7.77
C LYS A 186 -7.52 18.93 -6.97
N GLY A 187 -7.26 18.20 -5.88
CA GLY A 187 -8.32 17.54 -5.11
C GLY A 187 -8.90 16.30 -5.81
N PHE A 188 -8.11 15.63 -6.66
CA PHE A 188 -8.56 14.49 -7.46
C PHE A 188 -8.57 13.16 -6.73
N TYR A 189 -7.83 13.01 -5.63
CA TYR A 189 -7.83 11.80 -4.81
C TYR A 189 -8.97 11.86 -3.80
N LYS A 190 -9.87 10.88 -3.84
CA LYS A 190 -11.15 10.84 -3.12
C LYS A 190 -11.10 9.83 -1.97
N ASP A 191 -12.21 9.11 -1.77
CA ASP A 191 -12.38 8.18 -0.67
C ASP A 191 -11.36 7.04 -0.73
N LEU A 192 -10.84 6.69 0.44
CA LEU A 192 -9.82 5.66 0.62
C LEU A 192 -10.50 4.37 1.05
N TRP A 193 -10.28 3.29 0.31
CA TRP A 193 -10.76 1.96 0.69
C TRP A 193 -9.86 1.39 1.79
N PHE A 194 -8.55 1.41 1.57
CA PHE A 194 -7.56 0.96 2.54
C PHE A 194 -6.17 1.52 2.24
N THR A 195 -5.29 1.42 3.23
CA THR A 195 -3.86 1.73 3.08
C THR A 195 -3.01 0.65 3.73
N PHE A 196 -1.77 0.47 3.28
CA PHE A 196 -0.86 -0.53 3.86
C PHE A 196 0.60 -0.19 3.62
N ASN A 197 1.47 -0.79 4.44
CA ASN A 197 2.92 -0.88 4.22
C ASN A 197 3.37 -2.32 4.53
N ASN A 198 4.68 -2.56 4.69
CA ASN A 198 5.19 -3.91 5.00
C ASN A 198 4.87 -4.39 6.44
N GLU A 199 4.47 -3.51 7.35
CA GLU A 199 4.26 -3.82 8.77
C GLU A 199 2.77 -3.87 9.13
N TYR A 200 1.99 -2.93 8.64
CA TYR A 200 0.61 -2.69 9.03
C TYR A 200 -0.29 -2.38 7.83
N SER A 201 -1.57 -2.63 8.02
CA SER A 201 -2.63 -2.25 7.10
C SER A 201 -3.75 -1.56 7.88
N TRP A 202 -4.42 -0.61 7.24
CA TRP A 202 -5.48 0.21 7.82
C TRP A 202 -6.65 0.24 6.85
N ASN A 203 -7.86 0.06 7.37
CA ASN A 203 -9.11 0.23 6.63
C ASN A 203 -9.86 1.39 7.28
N GLN A 204 -10.24 2.40 6.50
CA GLN A 204 -10.87 3.60 7.01
C GLN A 204 -12.36 3.40 7.34
N ASP A 205 -12.94 2.25 6.97
CA ASP A 205 -14.38 1.97 7.05
C ASP A 205 -14.78 0.88 8.09
N LYS A 206 -13.82 0.39 8.92
CA LYS A 206 -13.90 -0.55 10.10
C LYS A 206 -14.13 -2.08 9.88
N LEU A 207 -13.68 -2.87 10.89
CA LEU A 207 -14.43 -3.97 11.53
C LEU A 207 -13.88 -4.18 12.97
N GLU A 208 -14.67 -3.88 14.01
CA GLU A 208 -14.23 -3.86 15.42
C GLU A 208 -13.68 -5.20 15.96
N ILE A 209 -12.78 -5.11 16.95
CA ILE A 209 -12.79 -6.06 18.08
C ILE A 209 -13.73 -5.43 19.11
N GLU A 210 -14.87 -6.07 19.38
CA GLU A 210 -15.64 -5.81 20.59
C GLU A 210 -14.70 -6.00 21.79
N THR A 211 -14.59 -4.97 22.64
CA THR A 211 -13.79 -4.96 23.87
C THR A 211 -13.84 -6.31 24.59
N PRO A 212 -12.74 -6.80 25.22
CA PRO A 212 -12.90 -7.82 26.23
C PRO A 212 -13.70 -7.19 27.36
N ARG A 213 -15.00 -7.49 27.44
CA ARG A 213 -15.72 -7.33 28.69
C ARG A 213 -14.94 -8.12 29.72
N ILE A 214 -14.33 -7.41 30.67
CA ILE A 214 -13.91 -8.00 31.93
C ILE A 214 -15.20 -8.43 32.63
N SER A 215 -15.69 -9.63 32.33
CA SER A 215 -16.68 -10.29 33.17
C SER A 215 -15.91 -10.89 34.35
N GLN A 216 -16.03 -10.21 35.48
CA GLN A 216 -15.65 -10.77 36.77
C GLN A 216 -16.27 -12.15 36.95
N GLY A 217 -15.41 -13.11 37.32
CA GLY A 217 -15.70 -14.36 38.01
C GLY A 217 -16.99 -15.11 37.66
N GLN A 218 -16.85 -16.22 36.94
CA GLN A 218 -17.54 -17.47 37.27
C GLN A 218 -16.77 -18.65 36.69
N ALA A 219 -16.34 -19.56 37.57
CA ALA A 219 -15.65 -20.79 37.19
C ALA A 219 -16.57 -21.73 36.42
N THR A 220 -16.06 -22.39 35.37
CA THR A 220 -16.72 -23.53 34.71
C THR A 220 -15.63 -24.44 34.10
N PRO A 221 -15.92 -25.75 33.91
CA PRO A 221 -14.98 -26.83 34.19
C PRO A 221 -14.20 -27.25 32.95
N ALA A 222 -13.16 -28.06 33.18
CA ALA A 222 -12.38 -28.70 32.14
C ALA A 222 -13.27 -29.49 31.16
N ARG A 223 -13.08 -29.24 29.87
CA ARG A 223 -13.53 -30.14 28.79
C ARG A 223 -12.45 -30.30 27.74
N THR A 224 -12.13 -31.57 27.52
CA THR A 224 -11.18 -32.13 26.57
C THR A 224 -11.67 -31.98 25.12
N GLU A 225 -10.72 -31.70 24.23
CA GLU A 225 -10.64 -31.90 22.77
C GLU A 225 -11.91 -31.96 21.89
N ILE A 226 -11.98 -31.02 20.93
CA ILE A 226 -12.05 -31.33 19.48
C ILE A 226 -11.26 -30.26 18.71
N LEU A 227 -9.97 -30.48 18.46
CA LEU A 227 -9.26 -29.81 17.36
C LEU A 227 -9.58 -30.57 16.08
N GLY A 228 -10.74 -30.29 15.49
CA GLY A 228 -11.03 -30.70 14.12
C GLY A 228 -10.04 -29.98 13.21
N ALA A 229 -9.22 -30.72 12.46
CA ALA A 229 -8.27 -30.15 11.51
C ALA A 229 -9.01 -29.19 10.57
N ALA A 230 -8.84 -27.88 10.78
CA ALA A 230 -9.34 -26.90 9.86
C ALA A 230 -8.62 -27.13 8.53
N ASN A 231 -9.31 -27.69 7.54
CA ASN A 231 -8.71 -27.84 6.23
C ASN A 231 -8.52 -26.44 5.61
N LEU A 232 -7.46 -26.28 4.82
CA LEU A 232 -7.12 -24.99 4.21
C LEU A 232 -8.30 -24.38 3.45
N LYS A 233 -9.15 -25.21 2.80
CA LYS A 233 -10.35 -24.74 2.11
C LYS A 233 -11.35 -24.03 3.04
N SER A 234 -11.55 -24.52 4.26
CA SER A 234 -12.43 -23.89 5.26
C SER A 234 -11.87 -22.55 5.74
N VAL A 235 -10.56 -22.44 5.92
CA VAL A 235 -9.89 -21.17 6.27
C VAL A 235 -10.03 -20.18 5.12
N MET A 236 -9.70 -20.60 3.89
CA MET A 236 -9.78 -19.74 2.70
C MET A 236 -11.21 -19.26 2.40
N ASN A 237 -12.23 -20.11 2.60
CA ASN A 237 -13.62 -19.72 2.41
C ASN A 237 -14.06 -18.64 3.41
N LYS A 238 -13.62 -18.72 4.67
CA LYS A 238 -13.91 -17.68 5.69
C LYS A 238 -13.28 -16.34 5.33
N ILE A 239 -12.12 -16.35 4.68
CA ILE A 239 -11.47 -15.13 4.18
C ILE A 239 -12.23 -14.58 2.97
N LYS A 240 -12.62 -15.43 2.00
CA LYS A 240 -13.45 -15.05 0.83
C LYS A 240 -14.75 -14.33 1.23
N THR A 241 -15.44 -14.78 2.27
CA THR A 241 -16.71 -14.19 2.71
C THR A 241 -16.59 -12.89 3.50
N LYS A 242 -15.37 -12.47 3.87
CA LYS A 242 -15.10 -11.21 4.57
C LYS A 242 -14.89 -10.02 3.62
N VAL A 243 -14.86 -10.28 2.31
CA VAL A 243 -14.75 -9.26 1.26
C VAL A 243 -16.14 -9.08 0.64
N LYS A 244 -16.85 -8.06 1.12
CA LYS A 244 -17.99 -7.43 0.45
C LYS A 244 -17.98 -5.95 0.80
#